data_AF-A0A377V0W4-F1
#
_entry.id   AF-A0A377V0W4-F1
#
_cell.length_a   1.000
_cell.length_b   1.000
_cell.length_c   1.000
_cell.angle_alpha   90.00
_cell.angle_beta   90.00
_cell.angle_gamma   90.00
#
_symmetry.space_group_name_H-M   'P 1'
#
loop_
_entity.id
_entity.type
_entity.pdbx_description
1 polymer ?
#
loop_
_entity_poly.entity_id
_entity_poly.type
_entity_poly.pdbx_seq_one_letter_code
_entity_poly.pdbx_strand_id
1 'polypeptide(L)'
;MSGGLVTAAYIVAAILFIFSLAGLSKHETSQQGNYFGIAGMAIALIATILGPDAGNVGWIILAMVIGGAIGIRLAKKVEMTEMPELVAILHSFVGLAAVLVGFNSYLQHETGMEQILVNIHLTEVFLGIFIGAVTFTGSVVAFGKLRGKISSQAADAAQSP
;
A
#
# COMPACT_ATOMS: atom_id res chain seq x y z
N MET A 1 -10.93 -19.41 9.53
CA MET A 1 -12.32 -18.88 9.34
C MET A 1 -12.92 -19.50 8.09
N SER A 2 -14.24 -19.66 8.01
CA SER A 2 -14.87 -20.12 6.76
C SER A 2 -14.72 -19.07 5.66
N GLY A 3 -14.52 -19.47 4.40
CA GLY A 3 -14.31 -18.55 3.27
C GLY A 3 -15.38 -17.46 3.16
N GLY A 4 -16.66 -17.82 3.32
CA GLY A 4 -17.75 -16.83 3.31
C GLY A 4 -17.67 -15.76 4.40
N LEU A 5 -17.10 -16.10 5.57
CA LEU A 5 -16.89 -15.13 6.65
C LEU A 5 -15.73 -14.18 6.35
N VAL A 6 -14.69 -14.66 5.65
CA VAL A 6 -13.59 -13.82 5.16
C VAL A 6 -14.10 -12.81 4.14
N THR A 7 -14.90 -13.27 3.16
CA THR A 7 -15.52 -12.38 2.17
C THR A 7 -16.42 -11.33 2.83
N ALA A 8 -17.26 -11.73 3.79
CA ALA A 8 -18.10 -10.79 4.54
C ALA A 8 -17.25 -9.76 5.31
N ALA A 9 -16.17 -10.19 5.95
CA ALA A 9 -15.25 -9.29 6.64
C ALA A 9 -14.59 -8.27 5.69
N TYR A 10 -14.20 -8.69 4.47
CA TYR A 10 -13.66 -7.78 3.46
C TYR A 10 -14.69 -6.75 2.97
N ILE A 11 -15.96 -7.15 2.82
CA ILE A 11 -17.03 -6.19 2.48
C ILE A 11 -17.21 -5.16 3.61
N VAL A 12 -17.24 -5.61 4.86
CA VAL A 12 -17.34 -4.72 6.02
C VAL A 12 -16.14 -3.77 6.07
N ALA A 13 -14.92 -4.28 5.89
CA ALA A 13 -13.71 -3.46 5.86
C ALA A 13 -13.76 -2.41 4.73
N ALA A 14 -14.23 -2.78 3.53
CA ALA A 14 -14.38 -1.85 2.42
C ALA A 14 -15.36 -0.72 2.73
N ILE A 15 -16.51 -1.03 3.35
CA ILE A 15 -17.49 -0.01 3.77
C ILE A 15 -16.88 0.94 4.80
N LEU A 16 -16.10 0.42 5.76
CA LEU A 16 -15.42 1.25 6.75
C LEU A 16 -14.35 2.16 6.12
N PHE A 17 -13.63 1.71 5.09
CA PHE A 17 -12.70 2.57 4.37
C PHE A 17 -13.43 3.68 3.60
N ILE A 18 -14.60 3.40 3.02
CA ILE A 18 -15.44 4.44 2.37
C ILE A 18 -15.85 5.49 3.41
N PHE A 19 -16.32 5.07 4.59
CA PHE A 19 -16.65 6.00 5.68
C PHE A 19 -15.44 6.74 6.25
N SER A 20 -14.25 6.12 6.23
CA SER A 20 -13.01 6.78 6.61
C SER A 20 -12.68 7.95 5.68
N LEU A 21 -12.70 7.72 4.36
CA LEU A 21 -12.45 8.77 3.36
C LEU A 21 -13.51 9.88 3.40
N ALA A 22 -14.79 9.51 3.56
CA ALA A 22 -15.86 10.48 3.74
C ALA A 22 -15.68 11.33 5.01
N GLY A 23 -15.31 10.70 6.12
CA GLY A 23 -15.09 11.39 7.41
C GLY A 23 -13.88 12.32 7.41
N LEU A 24 -12.80 11.95 6.70
CA LEU A 24 -11.60 12.78 6.55
C LEU A 24 -11.82 14.03 5.68
N SER A 25 -12.91 14.08 4.90
CA SER A 25 -13.22 15.20 4.01
C SER A 25 -13.77 16.43 4.74
N LYS A 26 -14.16 16.31 6.01
CA LYS A 26 -14.65 17.42 6.86
C LYS A 26 -13.87 17.47 8.16
N HIS A 27 -13.52 18.67 8.60
CA HIS A 27 -12.68 18.85 9.79
C HIS A 27 -13.38 18.35 11.06
N GLU A 28 -14.69 18.56 11.18
CA GLU A 28 -15.53 18.17 12.31
C GLU A 28 -15.61 16.65 12.48
N THR A 29 -15.58 15.89 11.38
CA THR A 29 -15.68 14.42 11.38
C THR A 29 -14.33 13.72 11.20
N SER A 30 -13.23 14.48 11.09
CA SER A 30 -11.90 13.96 10.76
C SER A 30 -11.42 12.87 11.73
N GLN A 31 -11.66 13.05 13.03
CA GLN A 31 -11.31 12.07 14.06
C GLN A 31 -12.10 10.77 13.90
N GLN A 32 -13.42 10.87 13.67
CA GLN A 32 -14.28 9.71 13.42
C GLN A 32 -13.87 8.97 12.15
N GLY A 33 -13.56 9.71 11.08
CA GLY A 33 -13.02 9.16 9.84
C GLY A 33 -11.75 8.33 10.05
N ASN A 34 -10.83 8.80 10.89
CA ASN A 34 -9.63 8.05 11.22
C ASN A 34 -9.93 6.74 11.99
N TYR A 35 -10.88 6.76 12.94
CA TYR A 35 -11.28 5.55 13.67
C TYR A 35 -11.89 4.49 12.75
N PHE A 36 -12.72 4.88 11.77
CA PHE A 36 -13.23 3.94 10.77
C PHE A 36 -12.10 3.31 9.95
N GLY A 37 -11.07 4.09 9.60
CA GLY A 37 -9.90 3.59 8.88
C GLY A 37 -9.10 2.57 9.70
N ILE A 38 -8.88 2.85 10.99
CA ILE A 38 -8.21 1.92 11.92
C ILE A 38 -9.01 0.62 12.06
N ALA A 39 -10.32 0.71 12.27
CA ALA A 39 -11.19 -0.45 12.39
C ALA A 39 -11.23 -1.28 11.10
N GLY A 40 -11.36 -0.63 9.94
CA GLY A 40 -11.35 -1.29 8.63
C GLY A 40 -10.04 -2.04 8.37
N MET A 41 -8.89 -1.40 8.62
CA MET A 41 -7.58 -2.03 8.47
C MET A 41 -7.40 -3.21 9.45
N ALA A 42 -7.83 -3.08 10.70
CA ALA A 42 -7.77 -4.17 11.67
C ALA A 42 -8.60 -5.38 11.23
N ILE A 43 -9.83 -5.17 10.75
CA ILE A 43 -10.71 -6.24 10.26
C ILE A 43 -10.07 -6.93 9.04
N ALA A 44 -9.57 -6.16 8.07
CA ALA A 44 -8.94 -6.71 6.88
C ALA A 44 -7.74 -7.61 7.24
N LEU A 45 -6.82 -7.13 8.08
CA LEU A 45 -5.63 -7.88 8.48
C LEU A 45 -5.99 -9.16 9.25
N ILE A 46 -6.94 -9.08 10.19
CA ILE A 46 -7.40 -10.26 10.96
C ILE A 46 -8.04 -11.28 10.02
N ALA A 47 -8.89 -10.84 9.09
CA ALA A 47 -9.54 -11.73 8.13
C ALA A 47 -8.54 -12.41 7.20
N THR A 48 -7.51 -11.70 6.74
CA THR A 48 -6.43 -12.27 5.92
C THR A 48 -5.59 -13.28 6.69
N ILE A 49 -5.22 -12.99 7.94
CA ILE A 49 -4.39 -13.89 8.77
C ILE A 49 -5.16 -15.17 9.16
N LEU A 50 -6.45 -15.05 9.46
CA LEU A 50 -7.30 -16.17 9.87
C LEU A 50 -8.00 -16.86 8.69
N GLY A 51 -7.67 -16.46 7.47
CA GLY A 51 -8.20 -17.04 6.24
C GLY A 51 -7.74 -18.49 6.03
N PRO A 52 -8.50 -19.28 5.25
CA PRO A 52 -8.16 -20.68 4.99
C PRO A 52 -6.84 -20.85 4.21
N ASP A 53 -6.46 -19.88 3.40
CA ASP A 53 -5.26 -19.92 2.54
C ASP A 53 -4.03 -19.26 3.18
N ALA A 54 -4.11 -18.89 4.46
CA ALA A 54 -3.03 -18.22 5.17
C ALA A 54 -1.88 -19.19 5.47
N GLY A 55 -0.89 -19.24 4.57
CA GLY A 55 0.38 -19.95 4.78
C GLY A 55 1.37 -19.14 5.62
N ASN A 56 2.21 -19.82 6.41
CA ASN A 56 3.36 -19.22 7.09
C ASN A 56 3.05 -17.97 7.94
N VAL A 57 1.92 -18.00 8.67
CA VAL A 57 1.43 -16.87 9.49
C VAL A 57 2.50 -16.29 10.45
N GLY A 58 3.40 -17.11 10.98
CA GLY A 58 4.51 -16.64 11.82
C GLY A 58 5.42 -15.62 11.12
N TRP A 59 5.74 -15.83 9.83
CA TRP A 59 6.52 -14.89 9.04
C TRP A 59 5.74 -13.61 8.71
N ILE A 60 4.43 -13.74 8.46
CA ILE A 60 3.54 -12.59 8.22
C ILE A 60 3.51 -11.68 9.46
N ILE A 61 3.28 -12.25 10.65
CA ILE A 61 3.25 -11.50 11.91
C ILE A 61 4.61 -10.86 12.19
N LEU A 62 5.71 -11.59 11.99
CA LEU A 62 7.05 -11.06 12.20
C LEU A 62 7.33 -9.85 11.30
N ALA A 63 7.06 -9.98 10.00
CA ALA A 63 7.23 -8.88 9.04
C ALA A 63 6.34 -7.68 9.38
N MET A 64 5.09 -7.93 9.78
CA MET A 64 4.14 -6.90 10.18
C MET A 64 4.59 -6.14 11.42
N VAL A 65 5.10 -6.84 12.45
CA VAL A 65 5.62 -6.21 13.66
C VAL A 65 6.86 -5.37 13.35
N ILE A 66 7.79 -5.88 12.54
CA ILE A 66 8.99 -5.14 12.15
C ILE A 66 8.61 -3.88 11.35
N GLY A 67 7.79 -4.03 10.30
CA GLY A 67 7.35 -2.92 9.47
C GLY A 67 6.54 -1.88 10.26
N GLY A 68 5.60 -2.34 11.08
CA GLY A 68 4.78 -1.48 11.94
C GLY A 68 5.61 -0.73 12.99
N ALA A 69 6.59 -1.39 13.62
CA ALA A 69 7.47 -0.76 14.60
C ALA A 69 8.34 0.34 13.97
N ILE A 70 8.93 0.07 12.80
CA ILE A 70 9.70 1.06 12.05
C ILE A 70 8.81 2.23 11.63
N GLY A 71 7.63 1.96 11.08
CA GLY A 71 6.66 2.98 10.67
C GLY A 71 6.23 3.89 11.83
N ILE A 72 5.88 3.32 12.98
CA ILE A 72 5.50 4.08 14.18
C ILE A 72 6.66 4.94 14.68
N ARG A 73 7.89 4.40 14.67
CA ARG A 73 9.08 5.13 15.13
C ARG A 73 9.38 6.32 14.24
N LEU A 74 9.27 6.16 12.92
CA LEU A 74 9.47 7.26 11.96
C LEU A 74 8.36 8.31 12.11
N ALA A 75 7.09 7.88 12.15
CA ALA A 75 5.95 8.79 12.26
C ALA A 75 5.97 9.65 13.53
N LYS A 76 6.47 9.11 14.66
CA LYS A 76 6.54 9.86 15.93
C LYS A 76 7.70 10.86 16.01
N LYS A 77 8.72 10.74 15.16
CA LYS A 77 9.94 11.54 15.26
C LYS A 77 9.94 12.77 14.34
N VAL A 78 9.13 12.75 13.29
CA VAL A 78 9.13 13.76 12.22
C VAL A 78 8.36 15.01 12.66
N GLU A 79 8.86 16.18 12.30
CA GLU A 79 8.21 17.45 12.59
C GLU A 79 7.01 17.69 11.65
N MET A 80 6.02 18.49 12.10
CA MET A 80 4.82 18.78 11.28
C MET A 80 5.13 19.48 9.96
N THR A 81 6.30 20.13 9.85
CA THR A 81 6.84 20.76 8.64
C THR A 81 7.39 19.77 7.62
N GLU A 82 7.88 18.61 8.10
CA GLU A 82 8.43 17.51 7.31
C GLU A 82 7.36 16.45 6.96
N MET A 83 6.08 16.73 7.21
CA MET A 83 5.00 15.81 6.83
C MET A 83 4.98 15.48 5.33
N PRO A 84 5.22 16.42 4.38
CA PRO A 84 5.23 16.10 2.96
C PRO A 84 6.29 15.07 2.56
N GLU A 85 7.50 15.14 3.15
CA GLU A 85 8.58 14.20 2.85
C GLU A 85 8.34 12.82 3.47
N LEU A 86 7.80 12.77 4.69
CA LEU A 86 7.44 11.51 5.33
C LEU A 86 6.37 10.78 4.52
N VAL A 87 5.35 11.52 4.06
CA VAL A 87 4.30 10.94 3.20
C VAL A 87 4.90 10.44 1.89
N ALA A 88 5.80 11.21 1.27
CA ALA A 88 6.47 10.80 0.03
C ALA A 88 7.22 9.47 0.20
N ILE A 89 8.05 9.33 1.24
CA ILE A 89 8.82 8.10 1.46
C ILE A 89 7.92 6.94 1.89
N LEU A 90 6.87 7.17 2.69
CA LEU A 90 5.91 6.11 3.06
C LEU A 90 5.16 5.57 1.84
N HIS A 91 4.83 6.43 0.89
CA HIS A 91 4.17 6.02 -0.35
C HIS A 91 5.11 5.22 -1.28
N SER A 92 6.44 5.39 -1.16
CA SER A 92 7.39 4.53 -1.87
C SER A 92 7.28 3.05 -1.45
N PHE A 93 7.03 2.78 -0.16
CA PHE A 93 6.85 1.41 0.33
C PHE A 93 5.57 0.76 -0.21
N VAL A 94 4.51 1.54 -0.46
CA VAL A 94 3.28 1.06 -1.12
C VAL A 94 3.60 0.60 -2.55
N GLY A 95 4.35 1.41 -3.30
CA GLY A 95 4.79 1.06 -4.66
C GLY A 95 5.68 -0.18 -4.68
N LEU A 96 6.65 -0.27 -3.76
CA LEU A 96 7.52 -1.44 -3.65
C LEU A 96 6.74 -2.71 -3.26
N ALA A 97 5.76 -2.61 -2.36
CA ALA A 97 4.88 -3.72 -2.01
C ALA A 97 4.08 -4.21 -3.22
N ALA A 98 3.52 -3.30 -4.03
CA ALA A 98 2.81 -3.66 -5.26
C ALA A 98 3.72 -4.40 -6.27
N VAL A 99 4.97 -3.93 -6.43
CA VAL A 99 5.96 -4.60 -7.29
C VAL A 99 6.28 -6.01 -6.78
N LEU A 100 6.55 -6.17 -5.49
CA LEU A 100 6.89 -7.48 -4.90
C LEU A 100 5.71 -8.47 -4.99
N VAL A 101 4.49 -8.00 -4.70
CA VAL A 101 3.26 -8.81 -4.82
C VAL A 101 3.02 -9.18 -6.29
N GLY A 102 3.21 -8.26 -7.22
CA GLY A 102 3.08 -8.54 -8.66
C GLY A 102 4.09 -9.58 -9.16
N PHE A 103 5.35 -9.48 -8.76
CA PHE A 103 6.36 -10.49 -9.08
C PHE A 103 6.04 -11.86 -8.46
N ASN A 104 5.57 -11.88 -7.21
CA ASN A 104 5.16 -13.12 -6.56
C ASN A 104 4.00 -13.78 -7.32
N SER A 105 2.99 -12.99 -7.70
CA SER A 105 1.85 -13.41 -8.51
C SER A 105 2.28 -13.97 -9.89
N TYR A 106 3.19 -13.27 -10.59
CA TYR A 106 3.72 -13.73 -11.88
C TYR A 106 4.41 -15.10 -11.81
N LEU A 107 5.21 -15.32 -10.77
CA LEU A 107 5.95 -16.56 -10.55
C LEU A 107 5.03 -17.73 -10.21
N GLN A 108 3.84 -17.44 -9.69
CA GLN A 108 2.84 -18.42 -9.30
C GLN A 108 1.92 -18.74 -10.48
N HIS A 109 2.46 -19.44 -11.48
CA HIS A 109 1.70 -19.86 -12.66
C HIS A 109 0.83 -21.09 -12.35
N GLU A 110 -0.49 -20.96 -12.46
CA GLU A 110 -1.39 -22.12 -12.44
C GLU A 110 -1.45 -22.77 -13.83
N THR A 111 -1.03 -24.04 -13.90
CA THR A 111 -1.10 -24.83 -15.12
C THR A 111 -2.54 -25.28 -15.37
N GLY A 112 -3.12 -24.95 -16.53
CA GLY A 112 -4.46 -25.41 -16.95
C GLY A 112 -5.53 -24.32 -17.03
N MET A 113 -5.17 -23.04 -16.85
CA MET A 113 -6.10 -21.92 -17.07
C MET A 113 -6.43 -21.70 -18.55
N GLU A 114 -7.64 -21.21 -18.81
CA GLU A 114 -8.04 -20.74 -20.14
C GLU A 114 -7.14 -19.59 -20.60
N GLN A 115 -6.81 -19.54 -21.90
CA GLN A 115 -5.89 -18.54 -22.46
C GLN A 115 -6.36 -17.09 -22.21
N ILE A 116 -7.67 -16.85 -22.14
CA ILE A 116 -8.24 -15.53 -21.82
C ILE A 116 -7.91 -15.13 -20.38
N LEU A 117 -8.07 -16.04 -19.42
CA LEU A 117 -7.76 -15.79 -18.00
C LEU A 117 -6.28 -15.49 -17.80
N VAL A 118 -5.40 -16.23 -18.48
CA VAL A 118 -3.95 -15.99 -18.45
C VAL A 118 -3.62 -14.58 -18.94
N ASN A 119 -4.20 -14.15 -20.07
CA ASN A 119 -3.94 -12.82 -20.62
C ASN A 119 -4.44 -11.70 -19.69
N ILE A 120 -5.61 -11.86 -19.06
CA ILE A 120 -6.14 -10.90 -18.10
C ILE A 120 -5.21 -10.81 -16.89
N HIS A 121 -4.82 -11.95 -16.33
CA HIS A 121 -3.93 -12.01 -15.17
C HIS A 121 -2.56 -11.38 -15.48
N LEU A 122 -1.95 -11.70 -16.61
CA LEU A 122 -0.67 -11.10 -17.02
C LEU A 122 -0.78 -9.58 -17.22
N THR A 123 -1.91 -9.10 -17.75
CA THR A 123 -2.17 -7.66 -17.89
C THR A 123 -2.32 -6.98 -16.53
N GLU A 124 -3.07 -7.58 -15.61
CA GLU A 124 -3.24 -7.10 -14.24
C GLU A 124 -1.89 -7.01 -13.51
N VAL A 125 -1.10 -8.08 -13.59
CA VAL A 125 0.24 -8.15 -12.99
C VAL A 125 1.16 -7.09 -13.60
N PHE A 126 1.17 -6.94 -14.93
CA PHE A 126 1.96 -5.93 -15.61
C PHE A 126 1.59 -4.51 -15.15
N LEU A 127 0.30 -4.19 -15.12
CA LEU A 127 -0.18 -2.88 -14.67
C LEU A 127 0.15 -2.63 -13.19
N GLY A 128 0.00 -3.64 -12.33
CA GLY A 128 0.33 -3.54 -10.91
C GLY A 128 1.81 -3.26 -10.68
N ILE A 129 2.70 -3.99 -11.35
CA ILE A 129 4.16 -3.77 -11.27
C ILE A 129 4.53 -2.41 -11.85
N PHE A 130 3.98 -2.04 -13.02
CA PHE A 130 4.29 -0.77 -13.68
C PHE A 130 3.89 0.44 -12.82
N ILE A 131 2.65 0.46 -12.33
CA ILE A 131 2.15 1.53 -11.46
C ILE A 131 2.97 1.56 -10.16
N GLY A 132 3.23 0.40 -9.55
CA GLY A 132 4.04 0.30 -8.35
C GLY A 132 5.46 0.85 -8.52
N ALA A 133 6.12 0.55 -9.64
CA ALA A 133 7.48 1.03 -9.94
C ALA A 133 7.52 2.55 -10.19
N VAL A 134 6.53 3.09 -10.92
CA VAL A 134 6.38 4.54 -11.12
C VAL A 134 6.14 5.25 -9.79
N THR A 135 5.25 4.72 -8.95
CA THR A 135 5.00 5.24 -7.61
C THR A 135 6.25 5.21 -6.73
N PHE A 136 6.98 4.10 -6.71
CA PHE A 136 8.21 3.97 -5.93
C PHE A 136 9.26 5.00 -6.35
N THR A 137 9.57 5.07 -7.64
CA THR A 137 10.59 5.98 -8.18
C THR A 137 10.19 7.45 -8.02
N GLY A 138 8.94 7.80 -8.32
CA GLY A 138 8.41 9.15 -8.15
C GLY A 138 8.46 9.62 -6.70
N SER A 139 8.06 8.75 -5.75
CA SER A 139 8.14 9.02 -4.32
C SER A 139 9.56 9.23 -3.81
N VAL A 140 10.53 8.43 -4.26
CA VAL A 140 11.94 8.56 -3.85
C VAL A 140 12.54 9.88 -4.36
N VAL A 141 12.25 10.25 -5.61
CA VAL A 141 12.70 11.54 -6.16
C VAL A 141 12.04 12.70 -5.43
N ALA A 142 10.73 12.63 -5.16
CA ALA A 142 10.01 13.66 -4.40
C ALA A 142 10.59 13.83 -2.98
N PHE A 143 10.86 12.73 -2.27
CA PHE A 143 11.54 12.76 -0.98
C PHE A 143 12.91 13.43 -1.06
N GLY A 144 13.72 13.08 -2.07
CA GLY A 144 15.04 13.68 -2.27
C GLY A 144 15.00 15.19 -2.54
N LYS A 145 13.99 15.67 -3.28
CA LYS A 145 13.77 17.10 -3.53
C LYS A 145 13.33 17.84 -2.26
N LEU A 146 12.41 17.28 -1.49
CA LEU A 146 11.91 17.88 -0.25
C LEU A 146 12.99 17.95 0.84
N ARG A 147 13.86 16.92 0.94
CA ARG A 147 15.02 16.91 1.84
C ARG A 147 16.19 17.82 1.41
N GLY A 148 16.09 18.49 0.25
CA GLY A 148 17.17 19.29 -0.31
C GLY A 148 18.40 18.48 -0.79
N LYS A 149 18.26 17.16 -0.96
CA LYS A 149 19.35 16.29 -1.48
C LYS A 149 19.41 16.27 -3.01
N ILE A 150 18.31 16.61 -3.67
CA ILE A 150 18.17 16.72 -5.13
C ILE A 150 17.69 18.15 -5.44
N SER A 151 18.14 18.72 -6.55
CA SER A 151 17.67 20.05 -7.00
C SER A 151 16.15 20.10 -7.07
N SER A 152 15.56 21.12 -6.44
CA SER A 152 14.13 21.38 -6.44
C SER A 152 13.64 22.00 -7.76
N GLN A 153 14.56 22.42 -8.63
CA GLN A 153 14.20 22.95 -9.95
C GLN A 153 13.52 21.87 -10.81
N ALA A 154 12.69 22.33 -11.74
CA ALA A 154 12.20 21.47 -12.81
C ALA A 154 13.43 20.98 -13.58
N ALA A 155 13.58 19.66 -13.69
CA ALA A 155 14.59 19.10 -14.57
C ALA A 155 14.07 19.27 -15.99
N ASP A 156 14.38 20.40 -16.62
CA ASP A 156 14.10 20.61 -18.03
C ASP A 156 14.99 19.67 -18.84
N ALA A 157 14.41 18.58 -19.35
CA ALA A 157 15.08 17.70 -20.31
C ALA A 157 15.42 18.42 -21.64
N ALA A 158 14.96 19.67 -21.82
CA ALA A 158 15.26 20.53 -22.96
C ALA A 158 16.48 21.44 -22.76
N GLN A 159 17.13 21.40 -21.59
CA GLN A 159 18.38 22.13 -21.30
C GLN A 159 19.52 21.15 -21.01
N SER A 160 19.76 20.22 -21.94
CA SER A 160 21.07 19.57 -22.06
C SER A 160 21.99 20.46 -22.90
N PRO A 161 23.24 20.74 -22.48
CA PRO A 161 24.22 21.40 -23.35
C PRO A 161 24.52 20.57 -24.60
#